data_AF-A0A354TDC3-F1
#
_entry.id   AF-A0A354TDC3-F1
#
_cell.length_a   1.000
_cell.length_b   1.000
_cell.length_c   1.000
_cell.angle_alpha   90.00
_cell.angle_beta   90.00
_cell.angle_gamma   90.00
#
_symmetry.space_group_name_H-M   'P 1'
#
loop_
_entity.id
_entity.type
_entity.pdbx_description
1 polymer ?
#
loop_
_entity_poly.entity_id
_entity_poly.type
_entity_poly.pdbx_seq_one_letter_code
_entity_poly.pdbx_strand_id
1 'polypeptide(L)'
;MKEFRVLVALIAIFAMLAMSASAEAASWKQKYQRFSAVCGEALSVGEVATIKPADGKAYLADADDSALRPAVGIVGKACSASGTAEIIVEGVITGMTAASPGSRLFLSATPSGALTTTQPDNAQTMGWVLPGATGAGTSTTYFIKVVTPASPPAGY
;
A
#
# COMPACT_ATOMS: atom_id res chain seq x y z
N MET A 1 20.97 -33.75 -37.54
CA MET A 1 20.26 -34.03 -36.27
C MET A 1 20.94 -33.44 -35.03
N LYS A 2 22.28 -33.48 -34.90
CA LYS A 2 23.00 -32.92 -33.73
C LYS A 2 22.89 -31.39 -33.62
N GLU A 3 23.01 -30.68 -34.74
CA GLU A 3 22.94 -29.20 -34.79
C GLU A 3 21.54 -28.66 -34.47
N PHE A 4 20.49 -29.31 -34.96
CA PHE A 4 19.10 -28.96 -34.63
C PHE A 4 18.81 -29.14 -33.12
N ARG A 5 19.39 -30.17 -32.49
CA ARG A 5 19.27 -30.39 -31.04
C ARG A 5 20.00 -29.32 -30.22
N VAL A 6 21.14 -28.84 -30.69
CA VAL A 6 21.91 -27.77 -30.03
C VAL A 6 21.16 -26.44 -30.15
N LEU A 7 20.56 -26.15 -31.31
CA LEU A 7 19.77 -24.93 -31.51
C LEU A 7 18.54 -24.89 -30.58
N VAL A 8 17.81 -26.00 -30.46
CA VAL A 8 16.64 -26.09 -29.55
C VAL A 8 17.07 -25.93 -28.09
N ALA A 9 18.20 -26.50 -27.69
CA ALA A 9 18.74 -26.34 -26.34
C ALA A 9 19.11 -24.87 -26.04
N LEU A 10 19.72 -24.17 -27.00
CA LEU A 10 20.06 -22.75 -26.86
C LEU A 10 18.82 -21.86 -26.75
N ILE A 11 17.78 -22.13 -27.54
CA ILE A 11 16.51 -21.39 -27.47
C ILE A 11 15.85 -21.60 -26.10
N ALA A 12 15.84 -22.83 -25.57
CA ALA A 12 15.28 -23.12 -24.26
C ALA A 12 16.04 -22.42 -23.12
N ILE A 13 17.38 -22.39 -23.18
CA ILE A 13 18.21 -21.68 -22.21
C ILE A 13 17.96 -20.18 -22.27
N PHE A 14 17.85 -19.61 -23.48
CA PHE A 14 17.57 -18.18 -23.66
C PHE A 14 16.18 -17.80 -23.15
N ALA A 15 15.17 -18.66 -23.37
CA ALA A 15 13.83 -18.48 -22.83
C ALA A 15 13.81 -18.54 -21.29
N MET A 16 14.56 -19.48 -20.68
CA MET A 16 14.66 -19.57 -19.22
C MET A 16 15.36 -18.35 -18.60
N LEU A 17 16.44 -17.85 -19.22
CA LEU A 17 17.13 -16.64 -18.76
C LEU A 17 16.29 -15.37 -18.92
N ALA A 18 15.48 -15.28 -19.97
CA ALA A 18 14.56 -14.15 -20.16
C ALA A 18 13.38 -14.20 -19.16
N MET A 19 12.88 -15.40 -18.82
CA MET A 19 11.86 -15.56 -17.79
C MET A 19 12.38 -15.24 -16.39
N SER A 20 13.62 -15.60 -16.03
CA SER A 20 14.19 -15.24 -14.73
C SER A 20 14.43 -13.73 -14.63
N ALA A 21 14.99 -13.10 -15.67
CA ALA A 21 15.22 -11.66 -15.71
C ALA A 21 13.93 -10.84 -15.60
N SER A 22 12.81 -11.30 -16.19
CA SER A 22 11.51 -10.62 -16.06
C SER A 22 10.87 -10.79 -14.67
N ALA A 23 11.10 -11.92 -13.99
CA ALA A 23 10.68 -12.12 -12.60
C ALA A 23 11.53 -11.32 -11.60
N GLU A 24 12.83 -11.22 -11.85
CA GLU A 24 13.79 -10.42 -11.08
C GLU A 24 13.54 -8.91 -11.27
N ALA A 25 13.13 -8.49 -12.48
CA ALA A 25 12.68 -7.13 -12.79
C ALA A 25 11.32 -6.76 -12.14
N ALA A 26 10.58 -7.70 -11.57
CA ALA A 26 9.41 -7.41 -10.73
C ALA A 26 9.75 -7.38 -9.22
N SER A 27 10.81 -8.09 -8.81
CA SER A 27 11.22 -8.26 -7.42
C SER A 27 12.04 -7.09 -6.86
N TRP A 28 12.82 -6.41 -7.72
CA TRP A 28 13.58 -5.23 -7.31
C TRP A 28 12.66 -4.04 -6.98
N LYS A 29 12.42 -3.86 -5.67
CA LYS A 29 12.05 -2.60 -4.99
C LYS A 29 10.58 -2.30 -4.73
N GLN A 30 9.76 -3.30 -4.37
CA GLN A 30 8.71 -3.03 -3.38
C GLN A 30 9.34 -2.98 -1.96
N LYS A 31 10.08 -1.90 -1.68
CA LYS A 31 10.52 -1.61 -0.31
C LYS A 31 9.34 -1.05 0.45
N TYR A 32 8.70 -1.91 1.23
CA TYR A 32 7.69 -1.47 2.18
C TYR A 32 8.37 -1.08 3.49
N GLN A 33 8.19 0.16 3.93
CA GLN A 33 8.40 0.47 5.34
C GLN A 33 7.15 0.02 6.09
N ARG A 34 7.33 -0.83 7.09
CA ARG A 34 6.25 -1.49 7.82
C ARG A 34 6.56 -1.62 9.30
N PHE A 35 5.52 -1.66 10.12
CA PHE A 35 5.61 -2.00 11.53
C PHE A 35 4.43 -2.87 11.95
N SER A 36 4.55 -3.53 13.09
CA SER A 36 3.47 -4.36 13.66
C SER A 36 2.76 -3.62 14.78
N ALA A 37 1.44 -3.79 14.87
CA ALA A 37 0.61 -3.21 15.92
C ALA A 37 -0.44 -4.22 16.41
N VAL A 38 -0.79 -4.12 17.70
CA VAL A 38 -1.89 -4.88 18.28
C VAL A 38 -3.20 -4.23 17.86
N CYS A 39 -4.14 -5.02 17.37
CA CYS A 39 -5.40 -4.50 16.87
C CYS A 39 -6.40 -4.30 18.01
N GLY A 40 -7.04 -3.13 18.04
CA GLY A 40 -8.13 -2.83 18.95
C GLY A 40 -9.48 -3.32 18.42
N GLU A 41 -9.58 -3.50 17.10
CA GLU A 41 -10.71 -4.10 16.40
C GLU A 41 -10.23 -5.06 15.30
N ALA A 42 -11.16 -5.67 14.56
CA ALA A 42 -10.78 -6.46 13.39
C ALA A 42 -10.38 -5.53 12.24
N LEU A 43 -9.23 -5.79 11.61
CA LEU A 43 -8.72 -5.03 10.46
C LEU A 43 -8.46 -5.97 9.28
N SER A 44 -8.83 -5.53 8.09
CA SER A 44 -8.69 -6.21 6.81
C SER A 44 -7.56 -5.62 5.99
N VAL A 45 -6.97 -6.42 5.10
CA VAL A 45 -5.92 -5.94 4.19
C VAL A 45 -6.47 -4.85 3.27
N GLY A 46 -5.71 -3.76 3.12
CA GLY A 46 -6.08 -2.61 2.28
C GLY A 46 -6.82 -1.50 3.02
N GLU A 47 -7.23 -1.73 4.27
CA GLU A 47 -7.84 -0.69 5.10
C GLU A 47 -6.77 0.27 5.65
N VAL A 48 -7.15 1.54 5.79
CA VAL A 48 -6.31 2.57 6.39
C VAL A 48 -6.42 2.49 7.91
N ALA A 49 -5.28 2.38 8.58
CA ALA A 49 -5.20 2.24 10.02
C ALA A 49 -4.70 3.53 10.70
N THR A 50 -5.14 3.72 11.94
CA THR A 50 -4.67 4.73 12.90
C THR A 50 -4.14 4.04 14.16
N ILE A 51 -3.33 4.73 14.96
CA ILE A 51 -3.00 4.29 16.33
C ILE A 51 -3.77 5.18 17.30
N LYS A 52 -4.74 4.59 17.99
CA LYS A 52 -5.58 5.34 18.92
C LYS A 52 -4.76 5.72 20.15
N PRO A 53 -4.69 7.01 20.53
CA PRO A 53 -3.83 7.47 21.63
C PRO A 53 -4.29 6.93 23.00
N ALA A 54 -5.57 6.56 23.13
CA ALA A 54 -6.14 6.11 24.39
C ALA A 54 -5.56 4.77 24.88
N ASP A 55 -5.20 3.86 23.96
CA ASP A 55 -4.74 2.51 24.29
C ASP A 55 -3.53 2.03 23.46
N GLY A 56 -3.08 2.82 22.49
CA GLY A 56 -1.94 2.51 21.63
C GLY A 56 -2.21 1.39 20.63
N LYS A 57 -3.48 1.01 20.40
CA LYS A 57 -3.84 -0.07 19.47
C LYS A 57 -4.22 0.47 18.09
N ALA A 58 -4.17 -0.43 17.11
CA ALA A 58 -4.56 -0.16 15.74
C ALA A 58 -6.08 -0.25 15.56
N TYR A 59 -6.65 0.77 14.92
CA TYR A 59 -8.06 0.90 14.56
C TYR A 59 -8.20 1.39 13.12
N LEU A 60 -9.39 1.33 12.54
CA LEU A 60 -9.74 1.99 11.28
C LEU A 60 -9.55 3.49 11.45
N ALA A 61 -8.82 4.10 10.51
CA ALA A 61 -8.69 5.55 10.48
C ALA A 61 -9.96 6.19 9.92
N ASP A 62 -10.31 7.38 10.38
CA ASP A 62 -11.48 8.12 9.91
C ASP A 62 -11.12 9.59 9.73
N ALA A 63 -11.45 10.18 8.58
CA ALA A 63 -11.11 11.58 8.33
C ALA A 63 -11.87 12.57 9.24
N ASP A 64 -13.08 12.25 9.68
CA ASP A 64 -13.92 13.16 10.48
C ASP A 64 -13.79 12.92 11.99
N ASP A 65 -13.25 11.78 12.43
CA ASP A 65 -13.00 11.51 13.84
C ASP A 65 -11.58 11.94 14.28
N SER A 66 -11.50 12.95 15.15
CA SER A 66 -10.24 13.42 15.73
C SER A 66 -9.51 12.36 16.60
N ALA A 67 -10.23 11.39 17.16
CA ALA A 67 -9.64 10.31 17.97
C ALA A 67 -9.08 9.16 17.10
N LEU A 68 -9.48 9.10 15.83
CA LEU A 68 -9.02 8.11 14.84
C LEU A 68 -8.06 8.73 13.81
N ARG A 69 -7.53 9.92 14.11
CA ARG A 69 -6.46 10.59 13.35
C ARG A 69 -5.22 10.81 14.22
N PRO A 70 -4.03 10.89 13.61
CA PRO A 70 -3.76 10.75 12.17
C PRO A 70 -3.78 9.28 11.71
N ALA A 71 -4.16 9.03 10.45
CA ALA A 71 -3.86 7.75 9.82
C ALA A 71 -2.35 7.51 9.77
N VAL A 72 -1.92 6.30 10.09
CA VAL A 72 -0.51 5.93 10.20
C VAL A 72 -0.03 5.06 9.05
N GLY A 73 -0.95 4.41 8.32
CA GLY A 73 -0.60 3.56 7.18
C GLY A 73 -1.76 2.69 6.73
N ILE A 74 -1.46 1.69 5.89
CA ILE A 74 -2.45 0.75 5.36
C ILE A 74 -2.13 -0.66 5.85
N VAL A 75 -3.16 -1.42 6.18
CA VAL A 75 -3.05 -2.78 6.67
C VAL A 75 -2.53 -3.69 5.55
N GLY A 76 -1.31 -4.19 5.72
CA GLY A 76 -0.68 -5.20 4.86
C GLY A 76 -0.98 -6.63 5.29
N LYS A 77 -1.29 -6.84 6.57
CA LYS A 77 -1.71 -8.13 7.14
C LYS A 77 -2.89 -7.93 8.08
N ALA A 78 -4.01 -8.59 7.77
CA ALA A 78 -5.23 -8.56 8.57
C ALA A 78 -5.05 -9.17 9.98
N CYS A 79 -5.95 -8.77 10.87
CA CYS A 79 -6.01 -9.26 12.24
C CYS A 79 -7.45 -9.28 12.76
N SER A 80 -7.71 -10.14 13.74
CA SER A 80 -8.85 -10.00 14.64
C SER A 80 -8.53 -9.00 15.76
N ALA A 81 -9.55 -8.59 16.52
CA ALA A 81 -9.35 -7.83 17.75
C ALA A 81 -8.35 -8.55 18.69
N SER A 82 -7.44 -7.79 19.28
CA SER A 82 -6.28 -8.25 20.08
C SER A 82 -5.24 -9.08 19.32
N GLY A 83 -5.41 -9.30 18.02
CA GLY A 83 -4.39 -9.88 17.15
C GLY A 83 -3.31 -8.87 16.76
N THR A 84 -2.40 -9.28 15.87
CA THR A 84 -1.32 -8.40 15.37
C THR A 84 -1.48 -8.16 13.88
N ALA A 85 -1.66 -6.89 13.49
CA ALA A 85 -1.61 -6.44 12.11
C ALA A 85 -0.20 -6.04 11.70
N GLU A 86 0.04 -6.06 10.39
CA GLU A 86 1.17 -5.36 9.78
C GLU A 86 0.64 -4.10 9.09
N ILE A 87 1.23 -2.95 9.43
CA ILE A 87 0.87 -1.66 8.87
C ILE A 87 2.01 -1.18 7.97
N ILE A 88 1.68 -0.90 6.71
CA ILE A 88 2.55 -0.37 5.67
C ILE A 88 2.46 1.16 5.71
N VAL A 89 3.56 1.84 5.98
CA VAL A 89 3.64 3.31 6.08
C VAL A 89 4.19 3.96 4.81
N GLU A 90 5.03 3.22 4.09
CA GLU A 90 5.54 3.61 2.78
C GLU A 90 5.62 2.39 1.87
N GLY A 91 5.23 2.55 0.62
CA GLY A 91 5.38 1.51 -0.39
C GLY A 91 4.35 1.64 -1.51
N VAL A 92 4.35 0.63 -2.37
CA VAL A 92 3.45 0.54 -3.53
C VAL A 92 2.39 -0.51 -3.24
N ILE A 93 1.13 -0.10 -3.07
CA ILE A 93 0.02 -1.05 -2.87
C ILE A 93 -0.79 -1.21 -4.15
N THR A 94 -1.33 -2.41 -4.35
CA THR A 94 -2.22 -2.73 -5.45
C THR A 94 -3.65 -3.00 -4.96
N GLY A 95 -4.68 -2.67 -5.76
CA GLY A 95 -6.05 -3.15 -5.52
C GLY A 95 -7.15 -2.09 -5.57
N MET A 96 -6.82 -0.80 -5.69
CA MET A 96 -7.82 0.23 -5.96
C MET A 96 -8.06 0.34 -7.46
N THR A 97 -9.18 -0.19 -7.95
CA THR A 97 -9.49 -0.20 -9.39
C THR A 97 -10.25 1.03 -9.89
N ALA A 98 -10.80 1.84 -8.97
CA ALA A 98 -11.69 2.96 -9.32
C ALA A 98 -10.98 4.32 -9.47
N ALA A 99 -9.65 4.39 -9.34
CA ALA A 99 -8.92 5.64 -9.37
C ALA A 99 -8.08 5.81 -10.65
N SER A 100 -8.02 7.04 -11.17
CA SER A 100 -7.26 7.35 -12.39
C SER A 100 -5.78 7.61 -12.04
N PRO A 101 -4.84 7.27 -12.93
CA PRO A 101 -3.43 7.59 -12.72
C PRO A 101 -3.22 9.10 -12.55
N GLY A 102 -2.39 9.48 -11.57
CA GLY A 102 -2.15 10.87 -11.20
C GLY A 102 -3.16 11.47 -10.22
N SER A 103 -4.25 10.76 -9.87
CA SER A 103 -5.15 11.20 -8.81
C SER A 103 -4.48 11.09 -7.44
N ARG A 104 -4.83 12.00 -6.53
CA ARG A 104 -4.49 11.90 -5.10
C ARG A 104 -5.44 10.94 -4.41
N LEU A 105 -4.91 10.22 -3.43
CA LEU A 105 -5.68 9.41 -2.51
C LEU A 105 -5.67 10.06 -1.12
N PHE A 106 -6.86 10.17 -0.55
CA PHE A 106 -7.11 10.72 0.78
C PHE A 106 -7.70 9.65 1.68
N LEU A 107 -7.52 9.81 2.99
CA LEU A 107 -8.30 9.09 3.99
C LEU A 107 -9.78 9.42 3.81
N SER A 108 -10.66 8.42 3.81
CA SER A 108 -12.10 8.63 3.76
C SER A 108 -12.70 8.93 5.15
N ALA A 109 -13.75 9.75 5.18
CA ALA A 109 -14.63 9.88 6.33
C ALA A 109 -15.73 8.81 6.35
N THR A 110 -16.09 8.27 5.19
CA THR A 110 -17.14 7.25 5.10
C THR A 110 -16.90 6.34 3.89
N PRO A 111 -16.82 5.01 4.08
CA PRO A 111 -16.67 4.33 5.37
C PRO A 111 -15.27 4.58 5.98
N SER A 112 -15.15 4.47 7.30
CA SER A 112 -13.86 4.51 8.00
C SER A 112 -12.93 3.41 7.47
N GLY A 113 -11.63 3.68 7.43
CA GLY A 113 -10.61 2.79 6.90
C GLY A 113 -10.55 2.72 5.37
N ALA A 114 -11.40 3.45 4.64
CA ALA A 114 -11.32 3.51 3.18
C ALA A 114 -10.41 4.63 2.67
N LEU A 115 -9.98 4.48 1.42
CA LEU A 115 -9.36 5.52 0.63
C LEU A 115 -10.40 6.16 -0.30
N THR A 116 -10.26 7.46 -0.54
CA THR A 116 -11.11 8.22 -1.47
C THR A 116 -10.28 9.12 -2.36
N THR A 117 -10.77 9.40 -3.58
CA THR A 117 -10.22 10.40 -4.48
C THR A 117 -10.86 11.77 -4.28
N THR A 118 -11.99 11.84 -3.57
CA THR A 118 -12.67 13.08 -3.19
C THR A 118 -12.10 13.59 -1.88
N GLN A 119 -11.53 14.79 -1.88
CA GLN A 119 -10.91 15.39 -0.71
C GLN A 119 -11.95 15.70 0.39
N PRO A 120 -11.82 15.15 1.62
CA PRO A 120 -12.64 15.56 2.77
C PRO A 120 -12.18 16.91 3.35
N ASP A 121 -12.99 17.52 4.23
CA ASP A 121 -12.63 18.78 4.90
C ASP A 121 -11.37 18.64 5.76
N ASN A 122 -11.27 17.52 6.47
CA ASN A 122 -10.13 17.14 7.31
C ASN A 122 -9.12 16.28 6.55
N ALA A 123 -8.83 16.64 5.29
CA ALA A 123 -8.06 15.80 4.38
C ALA A 123 -6.68 15.39 4.92
N GLN A 124 -6.46 14.09 4.99
CA GLN A 124 -5.13 13.52 5.10
C GLN A 124 -4.79 12.83 3.77
N THR A 125 -3.76 13.33 3.08
CA THR A 125 -3.25 12.69 1.87
C THR A 125 -2.51 11.41 2.24
N MET A 126 -2.98 10.29 1.68
CA MET A 126 -2.38 8.98 1.89
C MET A 126 -1.39 8.65 0.79
N GLY A 127 -1.61 9.15 -0.42
CA GLY A 127 -0.84 8.69 -1.57
C GLY A 127 -1.22 9.27 -2.92
N TRP A 128 -0.59 8.71 -3.95
CA TRP A 128 -0.86 9.02 -5.35
C TRP A 128 -1.05 7.75 -6.15
N VAL A 129 -2.03 7.77 -7.05
CA VAL A 129 -2.29 6.70 -7.99
C VAL A 129 -1.24 6.73 -9.09
N LEU A 130 -0.64 5.58 -9.35
CA LEU A 130 0.35 5.37 -10.40
C LEU A 130 -0.26 4.68 -11.61
N PRO A 131 0.25 4.94 -12.82
CA PRO A 131 -0.09 4.11 -13.96
C PRO A 131 0.29 2.64 -13.66
N GLY A 132 -0.67 1.73 -13.83
CA GLY A 132 -0.42 0.30 -13.69
C GLY A 132 0.60 -0.19 -14.73
N ALA A 133 1.39 -1.20 -14.37
CA ALA A 133 2.44 -1.77 -15.24
C ALA A 133 1.91 -2.57 -16.45
N THR A 134 0.60 -2.64 -16.66
CA THR A 134 -0.01 -3.29 -17.82
C THR A 134 -0.93 -2.30 -18.52
N GLY A 135 -0.64 -2.01 -19.79
CA GLY A 135 -1.43 -1.11 -20.63
C GLY A 135 -2.92 -1.44 -20.60
N ALA A 136 -3.73 -0.38 -20.73
CA ALA A 136 -5.20 -0.33 -20.65
C ALA A 136 -5.77 -0.01 -19.24
N GLY A 137 -5.96 1.30 -18.99
CA GLY A 137 -7.23 1.81 -18.47
C GLY A 137 -7.54 1.74 -16.98
N THR A 138 -6.78 0.99 -16.16
CA THR A 138 -7.09 0.85 -14.73
C THR A 138 -5.82 0.94 -13.90
N SER A 139 -5.69 2.01 -13.10
CA SER A 139 -4.52 2.16 -12.24
C SER A 139 -4.71 1.42 -10.94
N THR A 140 -4.23 0.18 -10.91
CA THR A 140 -4.33 -0.68 -9.73
C THR A 140 -3.33 -0.31 -8.63
N THR A 141 -2.35 0.55 -8.92
CA THR A 141 -1.13 0.73 -8.13
C THR A 141 -1.07 2.13 -7.53
N TYR A 142 -0.73 2.27 -6.25
CA TYR A 142 -0.55 3.58 -5.63
C TYR A 142 0.60 3.62 -4.62
N PHE A 143 1.30 4.74 -4.56
CA PHE A 143 2.30 4.99 -3.52
C PHE A 143 1.62 5.52 -2.28
N ILE A 144 1.93 4.94 -1.13
CA ILE A 144 1.59 5.51 0.16
C ILE A 144 2.83 6.19 0.71
N LYS A 145 2.67 7.41 1.15
CA LYS A 145 3.63 8.08 2.03
C LYS A 145 2.81 8.85 3.03
N VAL A 146 2.75 8.35 4.26
CA VAL A 146 2.15 9.12 5.34
C VAL A 146 3.06 10.31 5.61
N VAL A 147 2.70 11.46 5.06
CA VAL A 147 3.36 12.73 5.35
C VAL A 147 2.85 13.16 6.71
N THR A 148 3.54 12.78 7.77
CA THR A 148 3.37 13.47 9.06
C THR A 148 3.71 14.94 8.82
N PRO A 149 2.85 15.90 9.21
CA PRO A 149 3.16 17.31 9.04
C PRO A 149 4.51 17.60 9.71
N ALA A 150 5.42 18.20 8.95
CA ALA A 150 6.71 18.62 9.46
C ALA A 150 6.51 19.80 10.43
N SER A 151 6.38 19.49 11.72
CA SER A 151 7.14 20.24 12.72
C SER A 151 7.48 19.29 13.88
N PRO A 152 8.76 18.98 14.14
CA PRO A 152 9.13 18.51 15.47
C PRO A 152 8.68 19.58 16.48
N PRO A 153 8.15 19.20 17.67
CA PRO A 153 7.85 20.16 18.71
C PRO A 153 9.10 20.99 18.99
N ALA A 154 8.96 22.32 18.95
CA ALA A 154 9.98 23.17 19.54
C ALA A 154 10.00 22.89 21.06
N GLY A 155 11.02 22.15 21.52
CA GLY A 155 11.36 22.08 22.94
C GLY A 155 10.95 20.82 23.72
N TYR A 156 11.26 19.62 23.22
CA TYR A 156 11.57 18.48 24.09
C TYR A 156 12.97 17.96 23.79
#